data_AF-A0A557S4V2-F1
#
_entry.id   AF-A0A557S4V2-F1
#
_cell.length_a   1.000
_cell.length_b   1.000
_cell.length_c   1.000
_cell.angle_alpha   90.00
_cell.angle_beta   90.00
_cell.angle_gamma   90.00
#
_symmetry.space_group_name_H-M   'P 1'
#
loop_
_entity.id
_entity.type
_entity.pdbx_description
1 polymer ?
#
loop_
_entity_poly.entity_id
_entity_poly.type
_entity_poly.pdbx_seq_one_letter_code
_entity_poly.pdbx_strand_id
1 'polypeptide(L)'
;MEAEGEIMTTAISPVTLVFMGDSITEGQYVHHSLRWTEMVAKQVRLDVSRRIDSDSLHFFNRGISGETTRQGLERFPRDVQVLQPDIITIQFGLNDCNCWDSDRGLPRVSEAGYRANLLEMIDRSKTFGAEHIILSTNHPTLRNHPLASKQTLEDRRKIYNEIIREVVNDSKVILCDIDQEFADVSKENLSEMLMPEPDVLHLSEKGHAKYAKAIYTPISRSIEYILNGVER
;
A
#
# COMPACT_ATOMS: atom_id res chain seq x y z
N MET A 1 38.71 -25.65 34.02
CA MET A 1 37.40 -25.99 33.44
C MET A 1 36.56 -24.75 33.53
N GLU A 2 36.73 -23.85 32.57
CA GLU A 2 35.89 -22.66 32.44
C GLU A 2 34.67 -23.08 31.62
N ALA A 3 33.48 -22.82 32.16
CA ALA A 3 32.23 -23.01 31.47
C ALA A 3 32.06 -21.82 30.51
N GLU A 4 32.26 -22.06 29.22
CA GLU A 4 31.82 -21.13 28.18
C GLU A 4 30.29 -21.10 28.20
N GLY A 5 29.74 -19.94 28.59
CA GLY A 5 28.31 -19.68 28.47
C GLY A 5 27.96 -19.61 26.99
N GLU A 6 27.14 -20.56 26.53
CA GLU A 6 26.43 -20.47 25.26
C GLU A 6 25.62 -19.17 25.23
N ILE A 7 26.08 -18.21 24.43
CA ILE A 7 25.26 -17.08 24.02
C ILE A 7 24.23 -17.67 23.04
N MET A 8 23.04 -18.02 23.54
CA MET A 8 21.90 -18.27 22.68
C MET A 8 21.57 -16.96 21.96
N THR A 9 22.12 -16.76 20.77
CA THR A 9 21.61 -15.77 19.83
C THR A 9 20.28 -16.31 19.33
N THR A 10 19.17 -15.86 19.91
CA THR A 10 17.84 -16.07 19.34
C THR A 10 17.84 -15.44 17.95
N ALA A 11 18.02 -16.26 16.92
CA ALA A 11 17.97 -15.81 15.54
C ALA A 11 16.55 -15.29 15.29
N ILE A 12 16.41 -13.98 15.12
CA ILE A 12 15.13 -13.36 14.78
C ILE A 12 14.72 -13.93 13.42
N SER A 13 13.49 -14.46 13.35
CA SER A 13 12.96 -14.96 12.07
C SER A 13 12.87 -13.80 11.07
N PRO A 14 13.20 -14.02 9.79
CA PRO A 14 13.12 -12.96 8.79
C PRO A 14 11.72 -12.36 8.74
N VAL A 15 11.64 -11.03 8.71
CA VAL A 15 10.38 -10.30 8.56
C VAL A 15 10.16 -9.96 7.09
N THR A 16 9.02 -10.37 6.56
CA THR A 16 8.61 -10.16 5.17
C THR A 16 7.49 -9.14 5.09
N LEU A 17 7.74 -8.07 4.33
CA LEU A 17 6.77 -7.03 4.02
C LEU A 17 6.46 -7.00 2.52
N VAL A 18 5.18 -7.06 2.18
CA VAL A 18 4.71 -6.95 0.79
C VAL A 18 3.94 -5.65 0.58
N PHE A 19 4.31 -4.89 -0.45
CA PHE A 19 3.55 -3.75 -0.94
C PHE A 19 2.72 -4.20 -2.15
N MET A 20 1.41 -4.39 -1.98
CA MET A 20 0.49 -4.82 -3.02
C MET A 20 -0.33 -3.65 -3.54
N GLY A 21 -0.38 -3.45 -4.86
CA GLY A 21 -1.15 -2.36 -5.44
C GLY A 21 -1.03 -2.22 -6.95
N ASP A 22 -1.34 -1.01 -7.42
CA ASP A 22 -1.32 -0.63 -8.84
C ASP A 22 -0.07 0.21 -9.21
N SER A 23 -0.19 1.12 -10.19
CA SER A 23 0.88 2.03 -10.63
C SER A 23 1.42 2.93 -9.52
N ILE A 24 0.59 3.31 -8.54
CA ILE A 24 1.03 4.15 -7.41
C ILE A 24 1.98 3.36 -6.52
N THR A 25 1.68 2.08 -6.29
CA THR A 25 2.56 1.18 -5.53
C THR A 25 3.81 0.82 -6.34
N GLU A 26 3.68 0.54 -7.63
CA GLU A 26 4.81 0.27 -8.52
C GLU A 26 5.81 1.44 -8.55
N GLY A 27 5.31 2.66 -8.42
CA GLY A 27 6.07 3.91 -8.54
C GLY A 27 6.32 4.28 -10.00
N GLN A 28 5.25 4.22 -10.81
CA GLN A 28 5.28 4.58 -12.22
C GLN A 28 5.84 6.00 -12.41
N TYR A 29 6.66 6.17 -13.45
CA TYR A 29 7.34 7.43 -13.82
C TYR A 29 8.44 7.93 -12.88
N VAL A 30 8.64 7.28 -11.73
CA VAL A 30 9.68 7.68 -10.77
C VAL A 30 10.81 6.65 -10.69
N HIS A 31 12.04 7.16 -10.61
CA HIS A 31 13.23 6.34 -10.47
C HIS A 31 13.13 5.45 -9.22
N HIS A 32 13.56 4.19 -9.33
CA HIS A 32 13.32 3.18 -8.30
C HIS A 32 13.73 3.61 -6.87
N SER A 33 14.86 4.31 -6.73
CA SER A 33 15.38 4.78 -5.44
C SER A 33 14.57 5.91 -4.79
N LEU A 34 13.65 6.53 -5.53
CA LEU A 34 12.81 7.64 -5.10
C LEU A 34 11.33 7.22 -4.92
N ARG A 35 11.03 5.94 -5.13
CA ARG A 35 9.69 5.40 -4.92
C ARG A 35 9.41 5.28 -3.44
N TRP A 36 8.17 5.54 -3.06
CA TRP A 36 7.75 5.56 -1.66
C TRP A 36 8.02 4.20 -0.97
N THR A 37 7.83 3.08 -1.67
CA THR A 37 8.11 1.74 -1.13
C THR A 37 9.58 1.57 -0.75
N GLU A 38 10.49 2.12 -1.57
CA GLU A 38 11.93 2.01 -1.35
C GLU A 38 12.41 2.98 -0.28
N MET A 39 11.82 4.18 -0.23
CA MET A 39 12.07 5.14 0.85
C MET A 39 11.67 4.55 2.21
N VAL A 40 10.50 3.91 2.29
CA VAL A 40 10.03 3.21 3.50
C VAL A 40 10.98 2.07 3.86
N ALA A 41 11.31 1.18 2.91
CA ALA A 41 12.18 0.04 3.16
C ALA A 41 13.56 0.48 3.67
N LYS A 42 14.16 1.51 3.03
CA LYS A 42 15.43 2.10 3.48
C LYS A 42 15.32 2.67 4.89
N GLN A 43 14.26 3.42 5.19
CA GLN A 43 14.10 4.04 6.51
C GLN A 43 13.93 2.96 7.59
N VAL A 44 13.07 1.96 7.37
CA VAL A 44 12.88 0.85 8.32
C VAL A 44 14.21 0.14 8.58
N ARG A 45 14.98 -0.23 7.54
CA ARG A 45 16.29 -0.88 7.71
C ARG A 45 17.23 -0.06 8.58
N LEU A 46 17.26 1.26 8.41
CA LEU A 46 18.10 2.14 9.23
C LEU A 46 17.66 2.11 10.70
N ASP A 47 16.36 2.21 10.95
CA ASP A 47 15.82 2.32 12.31
C ASP A 47 16.03 1.07 13.15
N VAL A 48 15.96 -0.12 12.53
CA VAL A 48 16.11 -1.40 13.25
C VAL A 48 17.47 -2.08 13.05
N SER A 49 18.42 -1.43 12.37
CA SER A 49 19.75 -1.96 12.03
C SER A 49 20.58 -2.50 13.22
N ARG A 50 20.29 -2.06 14.45
CA ARG A 50 20.96 -2.55 15.67
C ARG A 50 20.30 -3.78 16.30
N ARG A 51 19.11 -4.15 15.81
CA ARG A 51 18.25 -5.18 16.41
C ARG A 51 18.11 -6.39 15.53
N ILE A 52 18.07 -6.19 14.22
CA ILE A 52 17.92 -7.25 13.23
C ILE A 52 18.89 -7.00 12.08
N ASP A 53 19.45 -8.09 11.54
CA ASP A 53 20.27 -8.00 10.34
C ASP A 53 19.44 -7.52 9.14
N SER A 54 20.03 -6.69 8.29
CA SER A 54 19.35 -6.17 7.10
C SER A 54 18.93 -7.30 6.14
N ASP A 55 19.66 -8.41 6.13
CA ASP A 55 19.34 -9.59 5.32
C ASP A 55 18.16 -10.40 5.89
N SER A 56 17.70 -10.08 7.10
CA SER A 56 16.49 -10.65 7.72
C SER A 56 15.26 -9.74 7.53
N LEU A 57 15.36 -8.68 6.72
CA LEU A 57 14.23 -7.82 6.36
C LEU A 57 13.99 -7.85 4.85
N HIS A 58 12.91 -8.48 4.44
CA HIS A 58 12.52 -8.59 3.05
C HIS A 58 11.38 -7.64 2.71
N PHE A 59 11.57 -6.87 1.64
CA PHE A 59 10.56 -5.94 1.14
C PHE A 59 10.27 -6.28 -0.32
N PHE A 60 9.00 -6.52 -0.65
CA PHE A 60 8.59 -6.87 -2.01
C PHE A 60 7.58 -5.87 -2.53
N ASN A 61 7.97 -5.10 -3.54
CA ASN A 61 7.02 -4.30 -4.31
C ASN A 61 6.32 -5.18 -5.34
N ARG A 62 5.01 -5.36 -5.16
CA ARG A 62 4.07 -6.11 -6.02
C ARG A 62 3.03 -5.17 -6.64
N GLY A 63 3.40 -3.92 -6.88
CA GLY A 63 2.63 -2.97 -7.69
C GLY A 63 2.72 -3.30 -9.17
N ILE A 64 1.59 -3.25 -9.89
CA ILE A 64 1.56 -3.37 -11.36
C ILE A 64 0.70 -2.26 -11.95
N SER A 65 1.28 -1.50 -12.88
CA SER A 65 0.59 -0.39 -13.53
C SER A 65 -0.76 -0.76 -14.16
N GLY A 66 -1.77 0.06 -13.87
CA GLY A 66 -3.10 -0.03 -14.50
C GLY A 66 -4.02 -1.13 -13.95
N GLU A 67 -3.56 -1.91 -12.97
CA GLU A 67 -4.35 -2.99 -12.40
C GLU A 67 -5.47 -2.50 -11.48
N THR A 68 -6.56 -3.27 -11.49
CA THR A 68 -7.67 -3.19 -10.54
C THR A 68 -7.49 -4.24 -9.44
N THR A 69 -8.29 -4.16 -8.38
CA THR A 69 -8.36 -5.22 -7.35
C THR A 69 -8.69 -6.60 -7.92
N ARG A 70 -9.48 -6.70 -9.00
CA ARG A 70 -9.78 -7.99 -9.64
C ARG A 70 -8.51 -8.66 -10.16
N GLN A 71 -7.68 -7.89 -10.87
CA GLN A 71 -6.43 -8.38 -11.45
C GLN A 71 -5.38 -8.65 -10.35
N GLY A 72 -5.29 -7.76 -9.35
CA GLY A 72 -4.46 -7.99 -8.17
C GLY A 72 -4.83 -9.28 -7.44
N LEU A 73 -6.12 -9.60 -7.35
CA LEU A 73 -6.60 -10.82 -6.69
C LEU A 73 -6.25 -12.09 -7.50
N GLU A 74 -6.33 -12.04 -8.83
CA GLU A 74 -5.95 -13.17 -9.70
C GLU A 74 -4.49 -13.61 -9.49
N ARG A 75 -3.58 -12.65 -9.24
CA ARG A 75 -2.16 -12.93 -8.97
C ARG A 75 -1.80 -13.03 -7.49
N PHE A 76 -2.76 -12.88 -6.58
CA PHE A 76 -2.52 -12.90 -5.14
C PHE A 76 -1.79 -14.16 -4.65
N PRO A 77 -2.08 -15.38 -5.16
CA PRO A 77 -1.32 -16.57 -4.79
C PRO A 77 0.17 -16.43 -5.09
N ARG A 78 0.53 -16.01 -6.31
CA ARG A 78 1.92 -15.88 -6.78
C ARG A 78 2.67 -14.73 -6.11
N ASP A 79 1.99 -13.62 -5.89
CA ASP A 79 2.67 -12.38 -5.53
C ASP A 79 2.68 -12.12 -4.02
N VAL A 80 1.74 -12.72 -3.28
CA VAL A 80 1.59 -12.55 -1.83
C VAL A 80 1.70 -13.88 -1.10
N GLN A 81 0.84 -14.86 -1.42
CA GLN A 81 0.71 -16.06 -0.58
C GLN A 81 1.98 -16.91 -0.54
N VAL A 82 2.72 -17.03 -1.65
CA VAL A 82 4.01 -17.76 -1.66
C VAL A 82 5.09 -17.09 -0.80
N LEU A 83 4.96 -15.80 -0.51
CA LEU A 83 5.91 -15.05 0.31
C LEU A 83 5.59 -15.13 1.80
N GLN A 84 4.38 -15.55 2.17
CA GLN A 84 3.89 -15.62 3.55
C GLN A 84 4.26 -14.36 4.37
N PRO A 85 3.82 -13.16 3.94
CA PRO A 85 4.25 -11.92 4.56
C PRO A 85 3.77 -11.81 6.00
N ASP A 86 4.60 -11.23 6.88
CA ASP A 86 4.18 -10.82 8.22
C ASP A 86 3.39 -9.50 8.17
N ILE A 87 3.78 -8.62 7.23
CA ILE A 87 3.16 -7.31 7.01
C ILE A 87 2.80 -7.17 5.54
N ILE A 88 1.58 -6.68 5.26
CA ILE A 88 1.18 -6.31 3.90
C ILE A 88 0.51 -4.95 3.87
N THR A 89 0.88 -4.12 2.90
CA THR A 89 0.09 -2.95 2.50
C THR A 89 -0.71 -3.28 1.25
N ILE A 90 -1.98 -2.88 1.19
CA ILE A 90 -2.85 -3.04 0.02
C ILE A 90 -3.37 -1.66 -0.39
N GLN A 91 -3.05 -1.23 -1.61
CA GLN A 91 -3.55 0.03 -2.17
C GLN A 91 -3.99 -0.13 -3.62
N PHE A 92 -5.30 -0.02 -3.83
CA PHE A 92 -5.97 -0.01 -5.13
C PHE A 92 -7.13 1.00 -5.08
N GLY A 93 -7.88 1.13 -6.18
CA GLY A 93 -9.12 1.89 -6.21
C GLY A 93 -9.19 2.91 -7.34
N LEU A 94 -8.07 3.56 -7.70
CA LEU A 94 -8.05 4.55 -8.79
C LEU A 94 -8.41 3.91 -10.14
N ASN A 95 -7.87 2.73 -10.41
CA ASN A 95 -8.18 1.98 -11.61
C ASN A 95 -9.57 1.33 -11.54
N ASP A 96 -9.96 0.84 -10.36
CA ASP A 96 -11.25 0.20 -10.12
C ASP A 96 -12.41 1.16 -10.38
N CYS A 97 -12.29 2.40 -9.90
CA CYS A 97 -13.30 3.43 -10.03
C CYS A 97 -13.28 4.14 -11.39
N ASN A 98 -12.21 3.99 -12.17
CA ASN A 98 -12.13 4.53 -13.53
C ASN A 98 -13.19 3.90 -14.44
N CYS A 99 -13.65 4.65 -15.44
CA CYS A 99 -14.65 4.20 -16.41
C CYS A 99 -14.33 4.70 -17.80
N TRP A 100 -14.69 3.90 -18.81
CA TRP A 100 -14.45 4.19 -20.22
C TRP A 100 -15.76 4.30 -21.01
N ASP A 101 -15.70 4.96 -22.16
CA ASP A 101 -16.85 5.07 -23.06
C ASP A 101 -17.31 3.69 -23.58
N SER A 102 -16.37 2.76 -23.78
CA SER A 102 -16.65 1.37 -24.18
C SER A 102 -17.52 0.63 -23.18
N ASP A 103 -17.39 0.96 -21.90
CA ASP A 103 -18.13 0.36 -20.78
C ASP A 103 -19.37 1.19 -20.40
N ARG A 104 -19.72 2.19 -21.22
CA ARG A 104 -20.87 3.08 -21.04
C ARG A 104 -20.94 3.72 -19.65
N GLY A 105 -19.78 4.09 -19.10
CA GLY A 105 -19.68 4.74 -17.80
C GLY A 105 -19.74 3.80 -16.59
N LEU A 106 -19.75 2.48 -16.80
CA LEU A 106 -19.55 1.54 -15.69
C LEU A 106 -18.09 1.59 -15.20
N PRO A 107 -17.84 1.48 -13.88
CA PRO A 107 -16.48 1.31 -13.38
C PRO A 107 -15.88 -0.02 -13.82
N ARG A 108 -14.55 -0.07 -13.93
CA ARG A 108 -13.80 -1.31 -14.22
C ARG A 108 -14.06 -2.40 -13.17
N VAL A 109 -14.31 -2.01 -11.92
CA VAL A 109 -14.80 -2.89 -10.84
C VAL A 109 -15.91 -2.17 -10.10
N SER A 110 -17.11 -2.74 -10.00
CA SER A 110 -18.20 -2.14 -9.23
C SER A 110 -17.85 -1.96 -7.75
N GLU A 111 -18.51 -1.03 -7.05
CA GLU A 111 -18.31 -0.77 -5.63
C GLU A 111 -18.42 -2.05 -4.77
N ALA A 112 -19.47 -2.86 -5.02
CA ALA A 112 -19.64 -4.14 -4.33
C ALA A 112 -18.52 -5.15 -4.66
N GLY A 113 -18.07 -5.20 -5.92
CA GLY A 113 -16.96 -6.04 -6.34
C GLY A 113 -15.63 -5.61 -5.71
N TYR A 114 -15.40 -4.30 -5.63
CA TYR A 114 -14.22 -3.71 -5.01
C TYR A 114 -14.17 -4.06 -3.51
N ARG A 115 -15.29 -3.86 -2.79
CA ARG A 115 -15.43 -4.27 -1.39
C ARG A 115 -15.14 -5.76 -1.20
N ALA A 116 -15.75 -6.62 -2.02
CA ALA A 116 -15.56 -8.07 -1.95
C ALA A 116 -14.10 -8.48 -2.22
N ASN A 117 -13.45 -7.88 -3.22
CA ASN A 117 -12.06 -8.16 -3.53
C ASN A 117 -11.12 -7.77 -2.38
N LEU A 118 -11.34 -6.60 -1.74
CA LEU A 118 -10.54 -6.19 -0.59
C LEU A 118 -10.70 -7.17 0.59
N LEU A 119 -11.93 -7.59 0.89
CA LEU A 119 -12.20 -8.58 1.94
C LEU A 119 -11.51 -9.92 1.66
N GLU A 120 -11.55 -10.39 0.41
CA GLU A 120 -10.86 -11.62 0.00
C GLU A 120 -9.33 -11.49 0.14
N MET A 121 -8.75 -10.35 -0.27
CA MET A 121 -7.31 -10.12 -0.09
C MET A 121 -6.91 -10.11 1.40
N ILE A 122 -7.75 -9.54 2.28
CA ILE A 122 -7.53 -9.55 3.72
C ILE A 122 -7.58 -10.99 4.27
N ASP A 123 -8.61 -11.76 3.93
CA ASP A 123 -8.78 -13.13 4.40
C ASP A 123 -7.59 -14.02 3.99
N ARG A 124 -7.16 -13.90 2.73
CA ARG A 124 -5.96 -14.57 2.23
C ARG A 124 -4.70 -14.11 2.95
N SER A 125 -4.53 -12.82 3.16
CA SER A 125 -3.36 -12.30 3.89
C SER A 125 -3.27 -12.92 5.28
N LYS A 126 -4.38 -12.90 6.04
CA LYS A 126 -4.44 -13.51 7.40
C LYS A 126 -4.15 -15.00 7.35
N THR A 127 -4.79 -15.72 6.43
CA THR A 127 -4.64 -17.18 6.28
C THR A 127 -3.20 -17.58 5.95
N PHE A 128 -2.45 -16.72 5.24
CA PHE A 128 -1.07 -16.98 4.84
C PHE A 128 -0.02 -16.29 5.72
N GLY A 129 -0.39 -15.86 6.93
CA GLY A 129 0.57 -15.47 7.97
C GLY A 129 0.69 -13.98 8.23
N ALA A 130 -0.03 -13.11 7.50
CA ALA A 130 0.05 -11.67 7.74
C ALA A 130 -0.58 -11.29 9.09
N GLU A 131 0.28 -10.87 10.02
CA GLU A 131 -0.11 -10.38 11.34
C GLU A 131 -0.63 -8.93 11.24
N HIS A 132 -0.02 -8.13 10.37
CA HIS A 132 -0.41 -6.74 10.15
C HIS A 132 -0.79 -6.48 8.69
N ILE A 133 -2.07 -6.13 8.48
CA ILE A 133 -2.62 -5.76 7.17
C ILE A 133 -2.96 -4.28 7.21
N ILE A 134 -2.40 -3.52 6.27
CA ILE A 134 -2.57 -2.07 6.15
C ILE A 134 -3.30 -1.78 4.84
N LEU A 135 -4.52 -1.27 4.91
CA LEU A 135 -5.24 -0.76 3.75
C LEU A 135 -5.04 0.75 3.65
N SER A 136 -4.63 1.20 2.46
CA SER A 136 -4.41 2.62 2.21
C SER A 136 -5.50 3.20 1.31
N THR A 137 -6.07 4.33 1.70
CA THR A 137 -6.92 5.12 0.79
C THR A 137 -6.09 5.73 -0.34
N ASN A 138 -6.73 6.27 -1.38
CA ASN A 138 -6.05 6.94 -2.49
C ASN A 138 -6.00 8.45 -2.30
N HIS A 139 -4.91 9.09 -2.73
CA HIS A 139 -4.74 10.55 -2.68
C HIS A 139 -5.68 11.29 -3.67
N PRO A 140 -6.02 12.56 -3.41
CA PRO A 140 -6.75 13.39 -4.36
C PRO A 140 -6.05 13.53 -5.71
N THR A 141 -6.82 13.58 -6.79
CA THR A 141 -6.30 13.80 -8.16
C THR A 141 -6.71 15.17 -8.69
N LEU A 142 -6.03 15.67 -9.73
CA LEU A 142 -6.50 16.85 -10.47
C LEU A 142 -7.21 16.48 -11.78
N ARG A 143 -7.54 15.20 -11.99
CA ARG A 143 -8.36 14.71 -13.12
C ARG A 143 -9.83 15.08 -12.93
N ASN A 144 -10.13 16.34 -13.19
CA ASN A 144 -11.45 16.95 -13.00
C ASN A 144 -12.32 16.95 -14.27
N HIS A 145 -11.86 16.29 -15.33
CA HIS A 145 -12.68 16.10 -16.52
C HIS A 145 -13.74 15.02 -16.28
N PRO A 146 -15.01 15.26 -16.67
CA PRO A 146 -16.04 14.22 -16.57
C PRO A 146 -15.66 12.99 -17.39
N LEU A 147 -15.81 11.83 -16.77
CA LEU A 147 -15.69 10.53 -17.44
C LEU A 147 -17.02 10.17 -18.12
N ALA A 148 -17.07 9.02 -18.78
CA ALA A 148 -18.28 8.47 -19.40
C ALA A 148 -19.49 8.35 -18.43
N SER A 149 -19.22 8.19 -17.13
CA SER A 149 -20.22 8.19 -16.05
C SER A 149 -20.83 9.57 -15.73
N LYS A 150 -20.33 10.64 -16.35
CA LYS A 150 -20.60 12.06 -16.04
C LYS A 150 -20.05 12.53 -14.69
N GLN A 151 -19.38 11.66 -13.95
CA GLN A 151 -18.62 12.02 -12.75
C GLN A 151 -17.14 12.18 -13.10
N THR A 152 -16.41 12.98 -12.33
CA THR A 152 -14.95 13.02 -12.44
C THR A 152 -14.33 11.79 -11.81
N LEU A 153 -13.06 11.52 -12.12
CA LEU A 153 -12.32 10.48 -11.39
C LEU A 153 -12.24 10.80 -9.89
N GLU A 154 -12.07 12.08 -9.56
CA GLU A 154 -11.99 12.56 -8.18
C GLU A 154 -13.28 12.30 -7.39
N ASP A 155 -14.46 12.48 -8.00
CA ASP A 155 -15.74 12.16 -7.35
C ASP A 155 -15.86 10.67 -7.05
N ARG A 156 -15.45 9.83 -8.00
CA ARG A 156 -15.53 8.36 -7.87
C ARG A 156 -14.49 7.82 -6.89
N ARG A 157 -13.28 8.39 -6.87
CA ARG A 157 -12.23 8.09 -5.90
C ARG A 157 -12.74 8.23 -4.47
N LYS A 158 -13.46 9.31 -4.14
CA LYS A 158 -14.02 9.53 -2.80
C LYS A 158 -14.93 8.38 -2.37
N ILE A 159 -15.81 7.92 -3.27
CA ILE A 159 -16.69 6.77 -3.00
C ILE A 159 -15.86 5.51 -2.68
N TYR A 160 -14.82 5.23 -3.44
CA TYR A 160 -13.99 4.04 -3.24
C TYR A 160 -13.12 4.14 -1.98
N ASN A 161 -12.71 5.36 -1.59
CA ASN A 161 -12.05 5.58 -0.31
C ASN A 161 -12.96 5.34 0.89
N GLU A 162 -14.24 5.72 0.81
CA GLU A 162 -15.20 5.37 1.86
C GLU A 162 -15.36 3.85 1.99
N ILE A 163 -15.42 3.12 0.87
CA ILE A 163 -15.45 1.65 0.89
C ILE A 163 -14.20 1.07 1.58
N ILE A 164 -13.01 1.65 1.36
CA ILE A 164 -11.79 1.23 2.07
C ILE A 164 -11.97 1.43 3.59
N ARG A 165 -12.46 2.59 4.02
CA ARG A 165 -12.69 2.91 5.44
C ARG A 165 -13.70 1.95 6.07
N GLU A 166 -14.78 1.64 5.38
CA GLU A 166 -15.78 0.64 5.80
C GLU A 166 -15.15 -0.76 5.95
N VAL A 167 -14.40 -1.22 4.94
CA VAL A 167 -13.73 -2.54 4.97
C VAL A 167 -12.74 -2.64 6.13
N VAL A 168 -11.98 -1.58 6.40
CA VAL A 168 -11.06 -1.53 7.54
C VAL A 168 -11.83 -1.69 8.85
N ASN A 169 -12.91 -0.95 9.05
CA ASN A 169 -13.73 -1.01 10.25
C ASN A 169 -14.32 -2.42 10.46
N ASP A 170 -14.85 -3.03 9.41
CA ASP A 170 -15.46 -4.36 9.46
C ASP A 170 -14.43 -5.47 9.71
N SER A 171 -13.24 -5.35 9.10
CA SER A 171 -12.20 -6.39 9.14
C SER A 171 -11.21 -6.24 10.28
N LYS A 172 -11.27 -5.11 11.00
CA LYS A 172 -10.37 -4.69 12.09
C LYS A 172 -8.90 -4.74 11.70
N VAL A 173 -8.60 -4.30 10.48
CA VAL A 173 -7.22 -4.15 9.99
C VAL A 173 -6.78 -2.68 10.11
N ILE A 174 -5.54 -2.38 9.75
CA ILE A 174 -4.97 -1.03 9.94
C ILE A 174 -5.37 -0.14 8.75
N LEU A 175 -5.90 1.05 9.03
CA LEU A 175 -6.10 2.10 8.02
C LEU A 175 -4.85 2.98 7.92
N CYS A 176 -4.34 3.17 6.71
CA CYS A 176 -3.47 4.28 6.36
C CYS A 176 -4.27 5.28 5.51
N ASP A 177 -4.85 6.30 6.16
CA ASP A 177 -5.73 7.27 5.49
C ASP A 177 -4.91 8.33 4.74
N ILE A 178 -4.38 7.94 3.58
CA ILE A 178 -3.65 8.83 2.68
C ILE A 178 -4.51 10.01 2.24
N ASP A 179 -5.82 9.85 2.08
CA ASP A 179 -6.68 10.96 1.68
C ASP A 179 -6.71 12.04 2.76
N GLN A 180 -6.81 11.63 4.03
CA GLN A 180 -6.70 12.54 5.17
C GLN A 180 -5.31 13.19 5.28
N GLU A 181 -4.24 12.48 4.92
CA GLU A 181 -2.88 13.03 4.87
C GLU A 181 -2.72 14.16 3.84
N PHE A 182 -3.65 14.27 2.89
CA PHE A 182 -3.69 15.30 1.86
C PHE A 182 -4.78 16.36 2.10
N ALA A 183 -5.58 16.26 3.18
CA ALA A 183 -6.74 17.11 3.41
C ALA A 183 -6.42 18.63 3.44
N ASP A 184 -5.27 19.00 4.00
CA ASP A 184 -4.82 20.41 4.12
C ASP A 184 -3.89 20.85 2.98
N VAL A 185 -3.68 20.01 1.96
CA VAL A 185 -2.81 20.33 0.83
C VAL A 185 -3.57 21.22 -0.17
N SER A 186 -3.08 22.44 -0.40
CA SER A 186 -3.65 23.33 -1.43
C SER A 186 -3.54 22.71 -2.82
N LYS A 187 -4.35 23.17 -3.78
CA LYS A 187 -4.31 22.65 -5.15
C LYS A 187 -2.94 22.85 -5.81
N GLU A 188 -2.29 23.98 -5.54
CA GLU A 188 -0.96 24.31 -6.04
C GLU A 188 0.07 23.32 -5.50
N ASN A 189 0.07 23.08 -4.18
CA ASN A 189 0.96 22.11 -3.56
C ASN A 189 0.66 20.68 -4.03
N LEU A 190 -0.61 20.33 -4.22
CA LEU A 190 -1.01 19.03 -4.79
C LEU A 190 -0.45 18.86 -6.20
N SER A 191 -0.51 19.90 -7.03
CA SER A 191 0.03 19.84 -8.40
C SER A 191 1.52 19.54 -8.45
N GLU A 192 2.30 19.98 -7.45
CA GLU A 192 3.72 19.64 -7.34
C GLU A 192 3.97 18.20 -6.88
N MET A 193 2.99 17.59 -6.22
CA MET A 193 3.03 16.20 -5.74
C MET A 193 2.58 15.19 -6.79
N LEU A 194 2.07 15.66 -7.93
CA LEU A 194 1.60 14.84 -9.04
C LEU A 194 2.47 15.06 -10.27
N MET A 195 2.44 14.10 -11.20
CA MET A 195 2.99 14.27 -12.53
C MET A 195 2.19 15.36 -13.25
N PRO A 196 2.85 16.19 -14.09
CA PRO A 196 2.19 17.28 -14.79
C PRO A 196 1.15 16.79 -15.80
N GLU A 197 0.37 17.71 -16.34
CA GLU A 197 -0.53 17.47 -17.47
C GLU A 197 0.21 16.72 -18.61
N PRO A 198 -0.43 15.72 -19.25
CA PRO A 198 -1.85 15.36 -19.14
C PRO A 198 -2.17 14.36 -18.01
N ASP A 199 -1.20 14.00 -17.17
CA ASP A 199 -1.39 12.88 -16.23
C ASP A 199 -2.15 13.28 -14.96
N VAL A 200 -1.59 14.22 -14.19
CA VAL A 200 -2.17 14.81 -12.97
C VAL A 200 -2.81 13.82 -11.99
N LEU A 201 -2.25 12.61 -11.90
CA LEU A 201 -2.70 11.51 -11.06
C LEU A 201 -1.55 10.77 -10.40
N HIS A 202 -0.54 10.37 -11.19
CA HIS A 202 0.62 9.64 -10.69
C HIS A 202 1.48 10.57 -9.85
N LEU A 203 2.17 10.01 -8.86
CA LEU A 203 2.96 10.80 -7.93
C LEU A 203 4.24 11.32 -8.59
N SER A 204 4.57 12.58 -8.33
CA SER A 204 5.93 13.07 -8.53
C SER A 204 6.84 12.55 -7.42
N GLU A 205 8.14 12.87 -7.47
CA GLU A 205 9.07 12.59 -6.36
C GLU A 205 8.59 13.19 -5.02
N LYS A 206 8.00 14.40 -5.05
CA LYS A 206 7.41 15.03 -3.86
C LYS A 206 6.20 14.26 -3.34
N GLY A 207 5.35 13.76 -4.24
CA GLY A 207 4.21 12.92 -3.90
C GLY A 207 4.66 11.61 -3.26
N HIS A 208 5.67 10.95 -3.84
CA HIS A 208 6.27 9.75 -3.28
C HIS A 208 6.86 9.99 -1.89
N ALA A 209 7.51 11.13 -1.64
CA ALA A 209 8.00 11.49 -0.31
C ALA A 209 6.88 11.67 0.72
N LYS A 210 5.75 12.31 0.33
CA LYS A 210 4.56 12.46 1.19
C LYS A 210 3.97 11.09 1.55
N TYR A 211 3.85 10.22 0.55
CA TYR A 211 3.39 8.84 0.70
C TYR A 211 4.28 8.04 1.65
N ALA A 212 5.60 8.10 1.45
CA ALA A 212 6.56 7.38 2.28
C ALA A 212 6.41 7.76 3.75
N LYS A 213 6.27 9.06 4.05
CA LYS A 213 6.07 9.56 5.42
C LYS A 213 4.78 9.03 6.05
N ALA A 214 3.67 9.04 5.30
CA ALA A 214 2.38 8.58 5.79
C ALA A 214 2.38 7.07 6.07
N ILE A 215 2.85 6.26 5.12
CA ILE A 215 2.82 4.79 5.17
C ILE A 215 3.90 4.24 6.11
N TYR A 216 5.02 4.94 6.27
CA TYR A 216 6.07 4.53 7.20
C TYR A 216 5.54 4.38 8.64
N THR A 217 4.65 5.26 9.10
CA THR A 217 4.15 5.25 10.48
C THR A 217 3.45 3.93 10.90
N PRO A 218 2.45 3.42 10.17
CA PRO A 218 1.85 2.13 10.50
C PRO A 218 2.81 0.95 10.28
N ILE A 219 3.71 1.02 9.29
CA ILE A 219 4.70 -0.04 9.04
C ILE A 219 5.71 -0.13 10.17
N SER A 220 6.32 0.98 10.60
CA SER A 220 7.33 0.97 11.66
C SER A 220 6.75 0.46 12.97
N ARG A 221 5.50 0.82 13.29
CA ARG A 221 4.78 0.25 14.44
C ARG A 221 4.58 -1.27 14.34
N SER A 222 4.27 -1.77 13.15
CA SER A 222 4.09 -3.21 12.89
C SER A 222 5.41 -3.96 13.01
N ILE A 223 6.49 -3.41 12.46
CA ILE A 223 7.85 -3.95 12.60
C ILE A 223 8.26 -3.99 14.07
N GLU A 224 8.08 -2.88 14.80
CA GLU A 224 8.36 -2.81 16.23
C GLU A 224 7.56 -3.84 17.03
N TYR A 225 6.28 -4.04 16.71
CA TYR A 225 5.45 -5.06 17.34
C TYR A 225 6.04 -6.46 17.15
N ILE A 226 6.37 -6.83 15.92
CA ILE A 226 6.95 -8.14 15.58
C ILE A 226 8.29 -8.33 16.30
N LEU A 227 9.20 -7.36 16.21
CA LEU A 227 10.52 -7.46 16.82
C LEU A 227 10.47 -7.53 18.37
N ASN A 228 9.51 -6.85 19.01
CA ASN A 228 9.31 -6.94 20.45
C ASN A 228 8.57 -8.23 20.88
N GLY A 229 7.81 -8.84 19.97
CA GLY A 229 7.12 -10.12 20.20
C GLY A 229 8.04 -11.34 20.16
N VAL A 230 9.19 -11.23 19.48
CA VAL A 230 10.21 -12.29 19.35
C VAL A 230 11.07 -12.44 20.63
N GLU A 231 11.02 -11.50 21.58
CA GLU A 231 11.71 -11.61 22.88
C GLU A 231 10.99 -12.52 23.91
N ARG A 232 10.09 -13.42 23.50
CA ARG A 232 9.34 -14.32 24.40
C ARG A 232 9.71 -15.78 24.27
#